data_AF-A0A4Q3C3F8-F1
#
_entry.id   AF-A0A4Q3C3F8-F1
#
_cell.length_a   1.000
_cell.length_b   1.000
_cell.length_c   1.000
_cell.angle_alpha   90.00
_cell.angle_beta   90.00
_cell.angle_gamma   90.00
#
_symmetry.space_group_name_H-M   'P 1'
#
loop_
_entity.id
_entity.type
_entity.pdbx_description
1 polymer ?
#
loop_
_entity_poly.entity_id
_entity_poly.type
_entity_poly.pdbx_seq_one_letter_code
_entity_poly.pdbx_strand_id
1 'polypeptide(L)'
;QDMQVGRNFITDRVISQVKLADGTTQAVTWYQFRVPINSYESTVGNIQDFKAIRFMRMFMTNFADTSVLRFATLQLVRGEWRAFNQERNQRNVIADPSILDPPLDNAVLDVQAVNIEENGNRSPIPYVVPPGIQRQRNYNNLKTNTRLNEQSLSLYVENLPDGYSKAAFKTFYNDLRSYKKLQVFVHAEGEQLLDNDVSAFVRLGVDYQDNYYEYETPLKITVPGTRDPGAIWPQQNEIDLELALLTRAKLARNKALLTDKDLLSRVYVYVENGKRVLIKGQPDLGRLRTIMLGVRNPLKTATGDDGLAKSATVWYDELRLTDFDQRGGWAASARMNAKLADFADVTVSGTK
;
A
#
# COMPACT_ATOMS: atom_id res chain seq x y z
N GLN A 1 10.95 -22.69 23.07
CA GLN A 1 10.29 -23.16 21.83
C GLN A 1 9.79 -21.96 21.01
N ASP A 2 10.44 -20.78 21.12
CA ASP A 2 9.73 -19.49 21.00
C ASP A 2 10.31 -18.49 19.99
N MET A 3 11.28 -18.91 19.17
CA MET A 3 11.93 -18.08 18.14
C MET A 3 11.52 -18.55 16.74
N GLN A 4 10.21 -18.50 16.47
CA GLN A 4 9.62 -18.84 15.17
C GLN A 4 9.21 -17.57 14.43
N VAL A 5 9.43 -17.54 13.10
CA VAL A 5 8.95 -16.45 12.24
C VAL A 5 7.42 -16.37 12.34
N GLY A 6 6.89 -15.15 12.46
CA GLY A 6 5.47 -14.88 12.68
C GLY A 6 5.04 -14.84 14.15
N ARG A 7 5.94 -15.11 15.11
CA ARG A 7 5.65 -15.00 16.55
C ARG A 7 6.60 -14.03 17.22
N ASN A 8 6.18 -13.43 18.33
CA ASN A 8 7.01 -12.55 19.18
C ASN A 8 7.75 -11.44 18.39
N PHE A 9 7.07 -10.85 17.41
CA PHE A 9 7.61 -9.80 16.54
C PHE A 9 8.78 -10.24 15.63
N ILE A 10 8.99 -11.54 15.44
CA ILE A 10 10.02 -12.05 14.52
C ILE A 10 9.45 -12.08 13.10
N THR A 11 9.98 -11.23 12.23
CA THR A 11 9.52 -11.11 10.83
C THR A 11 10.31 -11.97 9.86
N ASP A 12 11.57 -12.25 10.18
CA ASP A 12 12.45 -13.06 9.32
C ASP A 12 13.55 -13.75 10.13
N ARG A 13 14.12 -14.79 9.54
CA ARG A 13 15.24 -15.55 10.09
C ARG A 13 16.16 -16.05 8.99
N VAL A 14 17.44 -15.70 9.08
CA VAL A 14 18.47 -16.14 8.14
C VAL A 14 19.52 -16.98 8.86
N ILE A 15 19.82 -18.16 8.34
CA ILE A 15 20.91 -19.02 8.84
C ILE A 15 22.12 -18.83 7.93
N SER A 16 23.24 -18.39 8.50
CA SER A 16 24.50 -18.18 7.79
C SER A 16 25.58 -19.14 8.31
N GLN A 17 26.36 -19.71 7.40
CA GLN A 17 27.52 -20.53 7.75
C GLN A 17 28.75 -19.63 7.87
N VAL A 18 29.26 -19.45 9.09
CA VAL A 18 30.39 -18.56 9.38
C VAL A 18 31.63 -19.38 9.66
N LYS A 19 32.72 -19.09 8.95
CA LYS A 19 34.03 -19.67 9.24
C LYS A 19 34.65 -18.92 10.42
N LEU A 20 34.91 -19.63 11.51
CA LEU A 20 35.54 -19.10 12.72
C LEU A 20 37.06 -18.99 12.55
N ALA A 21 37.70 -18.24 13.44
CA ALA A 21 39.14 -18.02 13.41
C ALA A 21 39.96 -19.31 13.60
N ASP A 22 39.39 -20.32 14.25
CA ASP A 22 39.98 -21.66 14.42
C ASP A 22 39.85 -22.55 13.16
N GLY A 23 39.24 -22.02 12.08
CA GLY A 23 39.05 -22.72 10.82
C GLY A 23 37.76 -23.56 10.74
N THR A 24 37.03 -23.74 11.85
CA THR A 24 35.74 -24.44 11.87
C THR A 24 34.65 -23.60 11.24
N THR A 25 33.55 -24.22 10.81
CA THR A 25 32.37 -23.52 10.29
C THR A 25 31.20 -23.75 11.23
N GLN A 26 30.54 -22.68 11.64
CA GLN A 26 29.38 -22.72 12.52
C GLN A 26 28.17 -22.06 11.88
N ALA A 27 27.01 -22.69 12.03
CA ALA A 27 25.74 -22.09 11.67
C ALA A 27 25.36 -21.03 12.70
N VAL A 28 25.26 -19.77 12.26
CA VAL A 28 24.77 -18.65 13.05
C VAL A 28 23.40 -18.23 12.52
N THR A 29 22.45 -18.02 13.42
CA THR A 29 21.09 -17.60 13.04
C THR A 29 20.89 -16.13 13.36
N TRP A 30 20.51 -15.35 12.36
CA TRP A 30 20.10 -13.95 12.49
C TRP A 30 18.58 -13.88 12.51
N TYR A 31 18.04 -13.24 13.55
CA TYR A 31 16.60 -13.00 13.70
C TYR A 31 16.31 -11.52 13.47
N GLN A 32 15.31 -11.23 12.65
CA GLN A 32 14.81 -9.88 12.46
C GLN A 32 13.60 -9.66 13.38
N PHE A 33 13.73 -8.71 14.30
CA PHE A 33 12.62 -8.25 15.15
C PHE A 33 12.07 -6.93 14.63
N ARG A 34 10.74 -6.85 14.53
CA ARG A 34 10.01 -5.62 14.20
C ARG A 34 8.88 -5.41 15.19
N VAL A 35 9.12 -4.58 16.19
CA VAL A 35 8.18 -4.31 17.28
C VAL A 35 7.41 -3.01 16.99
N PRO A 36 6.07 -3.06 16.80
CA PRO A 36 5.26 -1.87 16.66
C PRO A 36 5.22 -1.06 17.95
N ILE A 37 5.52 0.23 17.88
CA ILE A 37 5.57 1.11 19.07
C ILE A 37 4.19 1.29 19.74
N ASN A 38 3.11 1.07 19.00
CA ASN A 38 1.73 1.18 19.46
C ASN A 38 1.22 -0.12 20.12
N SER A 39 1.90 -1.25 19.94
CA SER A 39 1.57 -2.54 20.56
C SER A 39 2.24 -2.68 21.93
N TYR A 40 2.02 -1.72 22.82
CA TYR A 40 2.59 -1.74 24.16
C TYR A 40 1.78 -2.64 25.12
N GLU A 41 2.47 -3.28 26.06
CA GLU A 41 1.83 -4.14 27.07
C GLU A 41 1.31 -3.35 28.28
N SER A 42 2.00 -2.26 28.65
CA SER A 42 1.63 -1.42 29.79
C SER A 42 2.03 0.04 29.57
N THR A 43 1.32 0.94 30.24
CA THR A 43 1.70 2.34 30.37
C THR A 43 2.02 2.63 31.83
N VAL A 44 3.09 3.40 32.05
CA VAL A 44 3.48 3.86 33.39
C VAL A 44 3.40 5.38 33.40
N GLY A 45 2.66 5.94 34.36
CA GLY A 45 2.38 7.38 34.44
C GLY A 45 1.27 7.83 33.48
N ASN A 46 1.27 9.12 33.15
CA ASN A 46 0.16 9.77 32.43
C ASN A 46 0.45 9.97 30.94
N ILE A 47 1.16 9.05 30.28
CA ILE A 47 1.39 9.13 28.84
C ILE A 47 0.07 8.95 28.09
N GLN A 48 -0.24 9.89 27.18
CA GLN A 48 -1.47 9.87 26.39
C GLN A 48 -1.21 9.50 24.92
N ASP A 49 -0.05 9.87 24.39
CA ASP A 49 0.34 9.58 23.02
C ASP A 49 1.86 9.54 22.84
N PHE A 50 2.31 9.17 21.64
CA PHE A 50 3.72 9.08 21.27
C PHE A 50 4.25 10.36 20.58
N LYS A 51 3.59 11.51 20.72
CA LYS A 51 4.04 12.75 20.04
C LYS A 51 5.34 13.30 20.61
N ALA A 52 5.65 13.02 21.88
CA ALA A 52 6.81 13.54 22.59
C ALA A 52 7.56 12.44 23.34
N ILE A 53 8.30 11.59 22.62
CA ILE A 53 9.20 10.59 23.20
C ILE A 53 10.63 11.10 23.17
N ARG A 54 11.28 11.16 24.34
CA ARG A 54 12.66 11.69 24.48
C ARG A 54 13.71 10.61 24.69
N PHE A 55 13.33 9.52 25.35
CA PHE A 55 14.27 8.49 25.78
C PHE A 55 13.72 7.11 25.46
N MET A 56 14.61 6.23 25.04
CA MET A 56 14.37 4.79 24.98
C MET A 56 15.25 4.13 26.02
N ARG A 57 14.68 3.21 26.81
CA ARG A 57 15.43 2.40 27.76
C ARG A 57 15.14 0.93 27.49
N MET A 58 16.20 0.16 27.30
CA MET A 58 16.14 -1.30 27.24
C MET A 58 16.82 -1.86 28.48
N PHE A 59 16.22 -2.90 29.06
CA PHE A 59 16.82 -3.67 30.14
C PHE A 59 16.41 -5.13 29.97
N MET A 60 17.22 -6.01 30.51
CA MET A 60 17.18 -7.45 30.29
C MET A 60 16.95 -8.13 31.64
N THR A 61 15.94 -8.99 31.73
CA THR A 61 15.58 -9.71 32.96
C THR A 61 15.38 -11.19 32.67
N ASN A 62 15.27 -12.01 33.73
CA ASN A 62 14.90 -13.43 33.64
C ASN A 62 15.85 -14.34 32.83
N PHE A 63 17.14 -14.01 32.77
CA PHE A 63 18.15 -14.93 32.24
C PHE A 63 18.56 -15.95 33.30
N ALA A 64 18.55 -17.23 32.95
CA ALA A 64 18.97 -18.31 33.85
C ALA A 64 20.50 -18.36 34.04
N ASP A 65 21.26 -17.89 33.06
CA ASP A 65 22.72 -17.83 33.06
C ASP A 65 23.21 -16.69 32.14
N THR A 66 24.53 -16.50 32.10
CA THR A 66 25.25 -15.52 31.28
C THR A 66 24.75 -15.54 29.84
N SER A 67 24.29 -14.37 29.38
CA SER A 67 23.68 -14.21 28.07
C SER A 67 24.27 -13.03 27.32
N VAL A 68 24.64 -13.25 26.06
CA VAL A 68 25.24 -12.23 25.19
C VAL A 68 24.30 -11.98 24.01
N LEU A 69 23.80 -10.75 23.92
CA LEU A 69 22.98 -10.32 22.79
C LEU A 69 23.86 -9.51 21.84
N ARG A 70 23.78 -9.83 20.54
CA ARG A 70 24.47 -9.10 19.47
C ARG A 70 23.43 -8.52 18.53
N PHE A 71 23.35 -7.21 18.49
CA PHE A 71 22.49 -6.48 17.56
C PHE A 71 23.34 -6.04 16.38
N ALA A 72 23.08 -6.59 15.18
CA ALA A 72 23.71 -6.08 13.97
C ALA A 72 23.30 -4.63 13.72
N THR A 73 21.99 -4.36 13.87
CA THR A 73 21.38 -3.04 13.79
C THR A 73 20.25 -2.95 14.80
N LEU A 74 20.17 -1.82 15.50
CA LEU A 74 19.04 -1.47 16.36
C LEU A 74 18.61 -0.06 15.96
N GLN A 75 17.41 0.07 15.41
CA GLN A 75 16.96 1.33 14.81
C GLN A 75 15.46 1.56 15.03
N LEU A 76 15.09 2.83 15.13
CA LEU A 76 13.70 3.27 15.01
C LEU A 76 13.41 3.56 13.55
N VAL A 77 12.50 2.78 12.96
CA VAL A 77 12.09 2.94 11.57
C VAL A 77 10.74 3.64 11.53
N ARG A 78 10.62 4.63 10.65
CA ARG A 78 9.35 5.29 10.34
C ARG A 78 8.80 4.75 9.02
N GLY A 79 7.59 4.19 9.06
CA GLY A 79 6.82 3.88 7.87
C GLY A 79 6.10 5.11 7.31
N GLU A 80 6.09 5.26 5.99
CA GLU A 80 5.25 6.25 5.28
C GLU A 80 3.77 5.80 5.26
N TRP A 81 3.56 4.49 5.27
CA TRP A 81 2.25 3.86 5.30
C TRP A 81 1.80 3.59 6.74
N ARG A 82 0.52 3.85 7.02
CA ARG A 82 -0.10 3.66 8.32
C ARG A 82 -1.27 2.69 8.19
N ALA A 83 -1.41 1.76 9.12
CA ALA A 83 -2.59 0.89 9.16
C ALA A 83 -3.86 1.72 9.39
N PHE A 84 -4.91 1.44 8.64
CA PHE A 84 -6.20 2.09 8.79
C PHE A 84 -7.03 1.44 9.91
N ASN A 85 -7.80 2.25 10.63
CA ASN A 85 -8.71 1.83 11.71
C ASN A 85 -8.03 1.07 12.88
N GLN A 86 -6.85 1.52 13.32
CA GLN A 86 -6.18 0.93 14.50
C GLN A 86 -6.95 1.19 15.80
N GLU A 87 -7.72 2.27 15.84
CA GLU A 87 -8.59 2.68 16.94
C GLU A 87 -9.84 1.80 17.10
N ARG A 88 -10.08 0.86 16.16
CA ARG A 88 -11.25 -0.02 16.13
C ARG A 88 -12.57 0.75 16.20
N ASN A 89 -12.70 1.78 15.38
CA ASN A 89 -13.95 2.52 15.20
C ASN A 89 -14.84 1.79 14.18
N GLN A 90 -16.08 1.48 14.57
CA GLN A 90 -17.05 0.79 13.71
C GLN A 90 -17.32 1.58 12.42
N ARG A 91 -17.33 2.92 12.47
CA ARG A 91 -17.50 3.75 11.28
C ARG A 91 -16.39 3.53 10.25
N ASN A 92 -15.20 3.11 10.70
CA ASN A 92 -13.98 2.92 9.92
C ASN A 92 -13.80 1.48 9.42
N VAL A 93 -14.82 0.63 9.56
CA VAL A 93 -14.81 -0.72 8.97
C VAL A 93 -14.93 -0.62 7.45
N ILE A 94 -14.05 -1.34 6.75
CA ILE A 94 -14.15 -1.50 5.30
C ILE A 94 -14.70 -2.90 5.05
N ALA A 95 -15.94 -2.95 4.54
CA ALA A 95 -16.64 -4.18 4.20
C ALA A 95 -17.32 -4.03 2.85
N ASP A 96 -17.73 -5.15 2.26
CA ASP A 96 -18.53 -5.17 1.05
C ASP A 96 -19.83 -4.37 1.25
N PRO A 97 -20.26 -3.56 0.26
CA PRO A 97 -21.48 -2.75 0.38
C PRO A 97 -22.76 -3.54 0.68
N SER A 98 -22.77 -4.84 0.43
CA SER A 98 -23.90 -5.72 0.71
C SER A 98 -24.06 -6.06 2.19
N ILE A 99 -23.01 -5.86 3.00
CA ILE A 99 -23.03 -6.03 4.46
C ILE A 99 -23.52 -4.72 5.08
N LEU A 100 -24.77 -4.71 5.53
CA LEU A 100 -25.34 -3.57 6.23
C LEU A 100 -24.80 -3.50 7.67
N ASP A 101 -24.39 -2.30 8.10
CA ASP A 101 -23.87 -2.02 9.44
C ASP A 101 -22.80 -3.02 9.94
N PRO A 102 -21.67 -3.16 9.21
CA PRO A 102 -20.68 -4.18 9.51
C PRO A 102 -20.12 -4.00 10.94
N PRO A 103 -20.17 -5.03 11.80
CA PRO A 103 -19.54 -4.97 13.12
C PRO A 103 -18.02 -4.93 13.00
N LEU A 104 -17.35 -4.58 14.10
CA LEU A 104 -15.90 -4.69 14.20
C LEU A 104 -15.45 -6.14 14.03
N ASP A 105 -14.50 -6.35 13.14
CA ASP A 105 -13.83 -7.62 12.98
C ASP A 105 -12.66 -7.79 13.98
N ASN A 106 -12.14 -9.01 14.07
CA ASN A 106 -10.95 -9.36 14.86
C ASN A 106 -9.71 -9.62 13.99
N ALA A 107 -9.74 -9.27 12.71
CA ALA A 107 -8.60 -9.45 11.83
C ALA A 107 -7.47 -8.51 12.22
N VAL A 108 -6.26 -9.05 12.19
CA VAL A 108 -5.04 -8.29 12.46
C VAL A 108 -4.49 -7.79 11.13
N LEU A 109 -4.06 -6.53 11.10
CA LEU A 109 -3.30 -5.96 10.00
C LEU A 109 -1.94 -5.52 10.55
N ASP A 110 -0.88 -6.05 9.97
CA ASP A 110 0.48 -5.58 10.18
C ASP A 110 1.03 -4.95 8.88
N VAL A 111 1.57 -3.74 9.02
CA VAL A 111 2.06 -2.92 7.91
C VAL A 111 3.56 -2.83 7.99
N GLN A 112 4.19 -3.39 6.98
CA GLN A 112 5.61 -3.69 6.96
C GLN A 112 6.27 -3.19 5.67
N ALA A 113 7.60 -3.18 5.67
CA ALA A 113 8.40 -3.07 4.46
C ALA A 113 9.20 -4.36 4.26
N VAL A 114 9.22 -4.85 3.02
CA VAL A 114 10.05 -5.98 2.57
C VAL A 114 11.06 -5.44 1.54
N ASN A 115 12.31 -5.88 1.60
CA ASN A 115 13.36 -5.32 0.75
C ASN A 115 14.40 -6.34 0.30
N ILE A 116 15.14 -6.00 -0.77
CA ILE A 116 16.07 -6.93 -1.43
C ILE A 116 17.29 -7.29 -0.58
N GLU A 117 17.78 -6.37 0.25
CA GLU A 117 18.98 -6.60 1.07
C GLU A 117 18.69 -7.48 2.29
N GLU A 118 17.54 -7.28 2.96
CA GLU A 118 17.17 -8.03 4.17
C GLU A 118 16.38 -9.29 3.86
N ASN A 119 15.47 -9.25 2.88
CA ASN A 119 14.49 -10.30 2.62
C ASN A 119 14.72 -11.03 1.29
N GLY A 120 15.81 -10.75 0.58
CA GLY A 120 16.18 -11.45 -0.67
C GLY A 120 16.44 -12.95 -0.51
N ASN A 121 16.58 -13.43 0.73
CA ASN A 121 16.72 -14.84 1.08
C ASN A 121 15.62 -15.35 2.02
N ARG A 122 14.53 -14.58 2.17
CA ARG A 122 13.37 -14.97 2.96
C ARG A 122 12.77 -16.27 2.42
N SER A 123 12.18 -17.06 3.33
CA SER A 123 11.44 -18.30 3.04
C SER A 123 9.98 -18.14 3.49
N PRO A 124 8.99 -18.70 2.77
CA PRO A 124 9.13 -19.55 1.58
C PRO A 124 9.37 -18.80 0.27
N ILE A 125 9.08 -17.50 0.22
CA ILE A 125 9.22 -16.68 -0.98
C ILE A 125 10.20 -15.53 -0.68
N PRO A 126 11.33 -15.45 -1.40
CA PRO A 126 12.26 -14.36 -1.25
C PRO A 126 11.73 -13.10 -1.92
N TYR A 127 12.16 -11.95 -1.44
CA TYR A 127 11.96 -10.71 -2.16
C TYR A 127 12.85 -10.64 -3.40
N VAL A 128 12.25 -10.35 -4.56
CA VAL A 128 12.97 -10.09 -5.80
C VAL A 128 12.45 -8.80 -6.41
N VAL A 129 13.33 -8.03 -7.05
CA VAL A 129 12.96 -6.79 -7.73
C VAL A 129 11.92 -7.09 -8.82
N PRO A 130 10.82 -6.32 -8.95
CA PRO A 130 9.83 -6.56 -10.00
C PRO A 130 10.42 -6.54 -11.42
N PRO A 131 9.84 -7.33 -12.35
CA PRO A 131 10.26 -7.33 -13.75
C PRO A 131 10.31 -5.92 -14.36
N GLY A 132 11.40 -5.62 -15.07
CA GLY A 132 11.59 -4.32 -15.73
C GLY A 132 12.07 -3.19 -14.84
N ILE A 133 12.14 -3.38 -13.52
CA ILE A 133 12.63 -2.38 -12.57
C ILE A 133 14.14 -2.56 -12.37
N GLN A 134 14.87 -1.45 -12.43
CA GLN A 134 16.31 -1.43 -12.20
C GLN A 134 16.62 -0.70 -10.90
N ARG A 135 17.40 -1.36 -10.05
CA ARG A 135 17.91 -0.74 -8.82
C ARG A 135 18.73 0.51 -9.14
N GLN A 136 18.40 1.61 -8.47
CA GLN A 136 19.10 2.87 -8.62
C GLN A 136 20.56 2.75 -8.17
N ARG A 137 21.48 3.39 -8.90
CA ARG A 137 22.89 3.48 -8.50
C ARG A 137 23.06 4.54 -7.43
N ASN A 138 23.88 4.23 -6.43
CA ASN A 138 24.26 5.18 -5.40
C ASN A 138 25.51 5.96 -5.87
N TYR A 139 25.32 7.21 -6.29
CA TYR A 139 26.40 8.07 -6.79
C TYR A 139 27.26 8.70 -5.67
N ASN A 140 26.89 8.54 -4.40
CA ASN A 140 27.69 9.08 -3.28
C ASN A 140 28.99 8.27 -3.05
N ASN A 141 29.09 7.06 -3.59
CA ASN A 141 30.32 6.27 -3.55
C ASN A 141 30.99 6.23 -4.94
N LEU A 142 31.92 7.15 -5.18
CA LEU A 142 32.62 7.28 -6.47
C LEU A 142 33.57 6.11 -6.79
N LYS A 143 33.89 5.23 -5.83
CA LYS A 143 34.86 4.14 -5.99
C LYS A 143 34.21 2.77 -6.20
N THR A 144 32.93 2.62 -5.92
CA THR A 144 32.24 1.32 -5.97
C THR A 144 30.84 1.51 -6.53
N ASN A 145 30.47 0.71 -7.54
CA ASN A 145 29.13 0.72 -8.13
C ASN A 145 28.11 0.08 -7.18
N THR A 146 27.76 0.77 -6.09
CA THR A 146 26.76 0.33 -5.12
C THR A 146 25.36 0.69 -5.59
N ARG A 147 24.38 -0.13 -5.22
CA ARG A 147 22.96 0.06 -5.57
C ARG A 147 22.20 0.47 -4.32
N LEU A 148 21.21 1.34 -4.46
CA LEU A 148 20.28 1.65 -3.39
C LEU A 148 19.42 0.43 -3.04
N ASN A 149 18.96 0.39 -1.79
CA ASN A 149 18.00 -0.63 -1.38
C ASN A 149 16.68 -0.40 -2.13
N GLU A 150 16.03 -1.50 -2.49
CA GLU A 150 14.75 -1.51 -3.19
C GLU A 150 13.76 -2.21 -2.24
N GLN A 151 12.62 -1.55 -1.99
CA GLN A 151 11.66 -1.97 -0.97
C GLN A 151 10.22 -1.86 -1.48
N SER A 152 9.39 -2.79 -1.03
CA SER A 152 7.94 -2.79 -1.19
C SER A 152 7.21 -2.59 0.13
N LEU A 153 5.98 -2.08 0.05
CA LEU A 153 5.01 -2.19 1.14
C LEU A 153 4.58 -3.65 1.27
N SER A 154 4.51 -4.18 2.49
CA SER A 154 3.97 -5.49 2.80
C SER A 154 2.81 -5.36 3.78
N LEU A 155 1.66 -5.91 3.42
CA LEU A 155 0.46 -5.99 4.27
C LEU A 155 0.28 -7.45 4.67
N TYR A 156 0.58 -7.77 5.92
CA TYR A 156 0.22 -9.05 6.50
C TYR A 156 -1.14 -8.93 7.17
N VAL A 157 -2.09 -9.76 6.74
CA VAL A 157 -3.43 -9.82 7.31
C VAL A 157 -3.69 -11.22 7.85
N GLU A 158 -4.22 -11.28 9.06
CA GLU A 158 -4.57 -12.54 9.73
C GLU A 158 -6.06 -12.58 10.05
N ASN A 159 -6.72 -13.70 9.74
CA ASN A 159 -8.14 -13.97 10.03
C ASN A 159 -9.10 -12.92 9.44
N LEU A 160 -8.88 -12.49 8.19
CA LEU A 160 -9.74 -11.54 7.48
C LEU A 160 -11.11 -12.17 7.16
N PRO A 161 -12.24 -11.73 7.75
CA PRO A 161 -13.53 -12.34 7.52
C PRO A 161 -14.05 -12.16 6.08
N ASP A 162 -14.97 -13.03 5.69
CA ASP A 162 -15.69 -12.96 4.41
C ASP A 162 -16.34 -11.59 4.18
N GLY A 163 -16.05 -10.97 3.04
CA GLY A 163 -16.53 -9.62 2.69
C GLY A 163 -15.84 -8.45 3.41
N TYR A 164 -14.82 -8.69 4.25
CA TYR A 164 -14.09 -7.62 4.95
C TYR A 164 -12.79 -7.23 4.23
N SER A 165 -12.28 -6.05 4.58
CA SER A 165 -11.04 -5.53 4.01
C SER A 165 -10.19 -4.81 5.06
N LYS A 166 -8.87 -4.92 4.94
CA LYS A 166 -7.88 -4.18 5.72
C LYS A 166 -6.98 -3.39 4.79
N ALA A 167 -6.53 -2.21 5.22
CA ALA A 167 -5.73 -1.34 4.36
C ALA A 167 -4.70 -0.56 5.15
N ALA A 168 -3.60 -0.22 4.46
CA ALA A 168 -2.73 0.85 4.85
C ALA A 168 -3.00 2.09 4.02
N PHE A 169 -2.79 3.26 4.60
CA PHE A 169 -2.98 4.54 3.94
C PHE A 169 -1.77 5.43 4.10
N LYS A 170 -1.61 6.33 3.14
CA LYS A 170 -0.71 7.48 3.25
C LYS A 170 -1.37 8.73 2.71
N THR A 171 -0.77 9.86 3.07
CA THR A 171 -1.14 11.14 2.48
C THR A 171 -0.71 11.17 1.02
N PHE A 172 -1.57 11.70 0.14
CA PHE A 172 -1.37 11.66 -1.31
C PHE A 172 -1.92 12.93 -1.98
N TYR A 173 -1.09 13.96 -2.07
CA TYR A 173 -1.43 15.26 -2.66
C TYR A 173 -1.06 15.32 -4.14
N ASN A 174 -1.66 14.46 -4.97
CA ASN A 174 -1.40 14.43 -6.41
C ASN A 174 -2.65 14.79 -7.20
N ASP A 175 -2.48 15.55 -8.28
CA ASP A 175 -3.50 15.75 -9.32
C ASP A 175 -3.30 14.71 -10.42
N LEU A 176 -4.25 13.78 -10.54
CA LEU A 176 -4.15 12.68 -11.49
C LEU A 176 -4.75 13.00 -12.86
N ARG A 177 -5.35 14.18 -13.06
CA ARG A 177 -6.10 14.50 -14.29
C ARG A 177 -5.22 14.57 -15.54
N SER A 178 -3.94 14.86 -15.36
CA SER A 178 -2.97 14.92 -16.45
C SER A 178 -2.36 13.57 -16.80
N TYR A 179 -2.76 12.48 -16.15
CA TYR A 179 -2.25 11.13 -16.41
C TYR A 179 -3.38 10.24 -16.93
N LYS A 180 -3.05 9.21 -17.71
CA LYS A 180 -4.07 8.24 -18.17
C LYS A 180 -4.10 6.99 -17.32
N LYS A 181 -2.98 6.61 -16.68
CA LYS A 181 -2.86 5.35 -15.95
C LYS A 181 -2.21 5.52 -14.58
N LEU A 182 -2.69 4.71 -13.64
CA LEU A 182 -2.02 4.42 -12.38
C LEU A 182 -1.66 2.94 -12.39
N GLN A 183 -0.40 2.62 -12.17
CA GLN A 183 0.06 1.23 -12.15
C GLN A 183 0.80 0.88 -10.85
N VAL A 184 0.64 -0.35 -10.39
CA VAL A 184 1.28 -0.89 -9.17
C VAL A 184 1.56 -2.37 -9.37
N PHE A 185 2.76 -2.83 -9.03
CA PHE A 185 3.02 -4.27 -8.94
C PHE A 185 2.45 -4.82 -7.65
N VAL A 186 1.83 -6.00 -7.72
CA VAL A 186 1.26 -6.66 -6.56
C VAL A 186 1.69 -8.12 -6.50
N HIS A 187 2.08 -8.55 -5.31
CA HIS A 187 2.39 -9.93 -4.98
C HIS A 187 1.43 -10.42 -3.89
N ALA A 188 1.10 -11.71 -3.87
CA ALA A 188 0.30 -12.32 -2.81
C ALA A 188 0.81 -13.73 -2.45
N GLU A 189 0.88 -14.00 -1.14
CA GLU A 189 1.29 -15.30 -0.58
C GLU A 189 0.46 -15.69 0.66
N GLY A 190 0.33 -17.00 0.91
CA GLY A 190 -0.33 -17.57 2.09
C GLY A 190 -0.38 -19.10 2.03
N GLU A 191 -0.44 -19.78 3.19
CA GLU A 191 -0.38 -21.26 3.27
C GLU A 191 -1.67 -21.96 2.84
N GLN A 192 -2.82 -21.28 2.89
CA GLN A 192 -4.15 -21.83 2.60
C GLN A 192 -4.96 -20.88 1.71
N LEU A 193 -4.31 -20.31 0.71
CA LEU A 193 -4.95 -19.44 -0.26
C LEU A 193 -4.97 -20.10 -1.63
N LEU A 194 -6.12 -20.02 -2.29
CA LEU A 194 -6.26 -20.30 -3.70
C LEU A 194 -6.25 -19.01 -4.51
N ASP A 195 -6.00 -19.14 -5.81
CA ASP A 195 -6.11 -18.03 -6.73
C ASP A 195 -7.49 -17.37 -6.66
N ASN A 196 -7.49 -16.04 -6.52
CA ASN A 196 -8.64 -15.17 -6.36
C ASN A 196 -9.37 -15.26 -5.01
N ASP A 197 -8.84 -15.98 -4.01
CA ASP A 197 -9.38 -15.95 -2.64
C ASP A 197 -9.28 -14.57 -2.00
N VAL A 198 -8.29 -13.78 -2.42
CA VAL A 198 -8.09 -12.41 -1.96
C VAL A 198 -7.89 -11.47 -3.13
N SER A 199 -8.31 -10.22 -2.93
CA SER A 199 -8.12 -9.13 -3.89
C SER A 199 -7.25 -8.03 -3.29
N ALA A 200 -6.45 -7.41 -4.14
CA ALA A 200 -5.85 -6.12 -3.85
C ALA A 200 -6.82 -5.01 -4.22
N PHE A 201 -6.76 -3.89 -3.52
CA PHE A 201 -7.43 -2.68 -3.97
C PHE A 201 -6.60 -1.42 -3.74
N VAL A 202 -6.81 -0.46 -4.63
CA VAL A 202 -6.32 0.91 -4.52
C VAL A 202 -7.53 1.82 -4.32
N ARG A 203 -7.55 2.55 -3.20
CA ARG A 203 -8.54 3.59 -2.92
C ARG A 203 -7.91 4.97 -3.07
N LEU A 204 -8.52 5.82 -3.89
CA LEU A 204 -8.11 7.20 -4.14
C LEU A 204 -9.21 8.12 -3.64
N GLY A 205 -8.93 8.92 -2.62
CA GLY A 205 -9.95 9.75 -1.97
C GLY A 205 -9.49 11.15 -1.60
N VAL A 206 -10.48 12.03 -1.46
CA VAL A 206 -10.29 13.31 -0.74
C VAL A 206 -10.38 13.10 0.78
N ASP A 207 -10.97 11.98 1.20
CA ASP A 207 -10.94 11.40 2.53
C ASP A 207 -10.87 9.86 2.44
N TYR A 208 -10.87 9.17 3.59
CA TYR A 208 -10.71 7.71 3.64
C TYR A 208 -12.01 6.91 3.41
N GLN A 209 -13.19 7.55 3.52
CA GLN A 209 -14.44 6.86 3.88
C GLN A 209 -15.68 7.27 3.10
N ASP A 210 -15.81 8.54 2.77
CA ASP A 210 -17.05 9.12 2.27
C ASP A 210 -16.89 9.62 0.85
N ASN A 211 -15.68 10.01 0.43
CA ASN A 211 -15.44 10.56 -0.88
C ASN A 211 -14.22 9.91 -1.53
N TYR A 212 -14.44 8.75 -2.17
CA TYR A 212 -13.38 7.97 -2.80
C TYR A 212 -13.81 7.25 -4.07
N TYR A 213 -12.81 6.98 -4.91
CA TYR A 213 -12.82 5.89 -5.90
C TYR A 213 -12.05 4.71 -5.34
N GLU A 214 -12.47 3.49 -5.65
CA GLU A 214 -11.70 2.30 -5.35
C GLU A 214 -11.72 1.35 -6.53
N TYR A 215 -10.56 0.81 -6.86
CA TYR A 215 -10.37 -0.18 -7.91
C TYR A 215 -9.81 -1.46 -7.30
N GLU A 216 -10.40 -2.58 -7.68
CA GLU A 216 -10.07 -3.91 -7.14
C GLU A 216 -9.44 -4.80 -8.22
N THR A 217 -8.50 -5.64 -7.83
CA THR A 217 -7.85 -6.65 -8.68
C THR A 217 -7.74 -7.97 -7.90
N PRO A 218 -8.42 -9.05 -8.34
CA PRO A 218 -8.26 -10.38 -7.76
C PRO A 218 -6.81 -10.86 -7.90
N LEU A 219 -6.28 -11.54 -6.88
CA LEU A 219 -4.86 -11.92 -6.83
C LEU A 219 -4.65 -13.40 -7.11
N LYS A 220 -3.64 -13.68 -7.92
CA LYS A 220 -2.97 -14.95 -8.06
C LYS A 220 -1.99 -15.16 -6.92
N ILE A 221 -1.99 -16.36 -6.34
CA ILE A 221 -1.15 -16.69 -5.20
C ILE A 221 0.17 -17.27 -5.71
N THR A 222 1.28 -16.69 -5.27
CA THR A 222 2.59 -17.19 -5.63
C THR A 222 2.86 -18.53 -4.94
N VAL A 223 3.30 -19.51 -5.74
CA VAL A 223 3.65 -20.84 -5.23
C VAL A 223 4.95 -20.75 -4.40
N PRO A 224 4.98 -21.29 -3.17
CA PRO A 224 6.16 -21.37 -2.32
C PRO A 224 7.41 -21.92 -3.03
N GLY A 225 8.59 -21.37 -2.72
CA GLY A 225 9.87 -21.87 -3.22
C GLY A 225 10.30 -21.34 -4.59
N THR A 226 9.47 -20.55 -5.28
CA THR A 226 9.89 -19.87 -6.51
C THR A 226 10.83 -18.69 -6.21
N ARG A 227 11.74 -18.42 -7.15
CA ARG A 227 12.58 -17.21 -7.18
C ARG A 227 12.43 -16.43 -8.49
N ASP A 228 11.49 -16.85 -9.33
CA ASP A 228 11.23 -16.21 -10.62
C ASP A 228 10.47 -14.89 -10.40
N PRO A 229 11.05 -13.73 -10.80
CA PRO A 229 10.36 -12.44 -10.72
C PRO A 229 9.00 -12.42 -11.40
N GLY A 230 8.80 -13.15 -12.50
CA GLY A 230 7.50 -13.23 -13.18
C GLY A 230 6.44 -14.03 -12.44
N ALA A 231 6.86 -14.97 -11.58
CA ALA A 231 5.95 -15.75 -10.72
C ALA A 231 5.65 -15.04 -9.39
N ILE A 232 6.61 -14.26 -8.88
CA ILE A 232 6.45 -13.46 -7.66
C ILE A 232 5.62 -12.20 -7.96
N TRP A 233 5.86 -11.56 -9.12
CA TRP A 233 5.12 -10.40 -9.59
C TRP A 233 4.35 -10.72 -10.88
N PRO A 234 3.33 -11.58 -10.81
CA PRO A 234 2.60 -11.98 -12.00
C PRO A 234 1.84 -10.77 -12.58
N GLN A 235 1.84 -10.66 -13.91
CA GLN A 235 1.19 -9.57 -14.62
C GLN A 235 -0.31 -9.47 -14.29
N GLN A 236 -0.95 -10.60 -13.99
CA GLN A 236 -2.36 -10.67 -13.60
C GLN A 236 -2.66 -9.95 -12.27
N ASN A 237 -1.66 -9.82 -11.40
CA ASN A 237 -1.80 -9.08 -10.14
C ASN A 237 -1.47 -7.60 -10.31
N GLU A 238 -0.86 -7.18 -11.42
CA GLU A 238 -0.56 -5.78 -11.66
C GLU A 238 -1.87 -4.98 -11.69
N ILE A 239 -1.95 -3.97 -10.84
CA ILE A 239 -3.01 -2.99 -10.92
C ILE A 239 -2.65 -2.08 -12.10
N ASP A 240 -3.31 -2.25 -13.25
CA ASP A 240 -3.24 -1.31 -14.38
C ASP A 240 -4.58 -0.56 -14.52
N LEU A 241 -4.70 0.52 -13.74
CA LEU A 241 -5.90 1.34 -13.64
C LEU A 241 -5.89 2.46 -14.67
N GLU A 242 -6.76 2.35 -15.66
CA GLU A 242 -7.11 3.46 -16.55
C GLU A 242 -7.91 4.52 -15.78
N LEU A 243 -7.37 5.72 -15.60
CA LEU A 243 -8.02 6.78 -14.82
C LEU A 243 -9.33 7.27 -15.44
N ALA A 244 -9.50 7.12 -16.76
CA ALA A 244 -10.77 7.40 -17.42
C ALA A 244 -11.89 6.42 -17.03
N LEU A 245 -11.57 5.19 -16.59
CA LEU A 245 -12.56 4.25 -16.02
C LEU A 245 -13.25 4.87 -14.79
N LEU A 246 -12.48 5.53 -13.92
CA LEU A 246 -13.04 6.20 -12.74
C LEU A 246 -14.00 7.34 -13.11
N THR A 247 -13.65 8.07 -14.18
CA THR A 247 -14.50 9.14 -14.72
C THR A 247 -15.79 8.58 -15.30
N ARG A 248 -15.73 7.51 -16.10
CA ARG A 248 -16.90 6.82 -16.64
C ARG A 248 -17.80 6.28 -15.54
N ALA A 249 -17.22 5.66 -14.52
CA ALA A 249 -17.93 5.17 -13.35
C ALA A 249 -18.64 6.32 -12.58
N LYS A 250 -17.97 7.47 -12.41
CA LYS A 250 -18.59 8.67 -11.80
C LYS A 250 -19.79 9.17 -12.62
N LEU A 251 -19.64 9.23 -13.95
CA LEU A 251 -20.70 9.66 -14.86
C LEU A 251 -21.90 8.71 -14.82
N ALA A 252 -21.67 7.39 -14.81
CA ALA A 252 -22.72 6.39 -14.67
C ALA A 252 -23.48 6.55 -13.35
N ARG A 253 -22.75 6.72 -12.23
CA ARG A 253 -23.35 7.02 -10.93
C ARG A 253 -24.16 8.32 -10.98
N ASN A 254 -23.62 9.39 -11.55
CA ASN A 254 -24.30 10.68 -11.64
C ASN A 254 -25.58 10.63 -12.47
N LYS A 255 -25.63 9.80 -13.50
CA LYS A 255 -26.87 9.52 -14.24
C LYS A 255 -27.89 8.81 -13.35
N ALA A 256 -27.45 7.83 -12.55
CA ALA A 256 -28.32 7.14 -11.60
C ALA A 256 -28.84 8.04 -10.46
N LEU A 257 -28.11 9.11 -10.10
CA LEU A 257 -28.58 10.12 -9.13
C LEU A 257 -29.86 10.85 -9.57
N LEU A 258 -30.17 10.87 -10.87
CA LEU A 258 -31.40 11.48 -11.38
C LEU A 258 -32.65 10.72 -10.92
N THR A 259 -32.52 9.42 -10.69
CA THR A 259 -33.59 8.54 -10.22
C THR A 259 -33.51 8.25 -8.72
N ASP A 260 -32.31 8.27 -8.15
CA ASP A 260 -32.07 7.89 -6.77
C ASP A 260 -31.08 8.87 -6.10
N LYS A 261 -31.62 9.86 -5.39
CA LYS A 261 -30.84 10.97 -4.83
C LYS A 261 -29.93 10.55 -3.67
N ASP A 262 -30.18 9.42 -3.04
CA ASP A 262 -29.41 8.92 -1.90
C ASP A 262 -28.19 8.09 -2.32
N LEU A 263 -27.87 8.00 -3.62
CA LEU A 263 -26.67 7.31 -4.10
C LEU A 263 -25.35 7.98 -3.70
N LEU A 264 -25.39 9.21 -3.18
CA LEU A 264 -24.21 9.92 -2.68
C LEU A 264 -23.71 9.39 -1.33
N SER A 265 -24.62 8.95 -0.46
CA SER A 265 -24.29 8.45 0.89
C SER A 265 -23.92 6.97 0.92
N ARG A 266 -24.21 6.22 -0.15
CA ARG A 266 -23.89 4.79 -0.28
C ARG A 266 -22.78 4.55 -1.30
N VAL A 267 -22.22 3.34 -1.25
CA VAL A 267 -21.27 2.89 -2.27
C VAL A 267 -22.02 2.51 -3.54
N TYR A 268 -21.62 3.07 -4.67
CA TYR A 268 -22.06 2.70 -6.00
C TYR A 268 -21.04 1.76 -6.64
N VAL A 269 -21.51 0.60 -7.10
CA VAL A 269 -20.68 -0.41 -7.78
C VAL A 269 -20.81 -0.23 -9.29
N TYR A 270 -19.69 -0.07 -9.96
CA TYR A 270 -19.59 0.00 -11.41
C TYR A 270 -18.70 -1.13 -11.93
N VAL A 271 -19.15 -1.84 -12.96
CA VAL A 271 -18.39 -2.92 -13.59
C VAL A 271 -18.32 -2.67 -15.09
N GLU A 272 -17.11 -2.68 -15.64
CA GLU A 272 -16.84 -2.53 -17.07
C GLU A 272 -15.75 -3.53 -17.46
N ASN A 273 -16.03 -4.42 -18.42
CA ASN A 273 -15.05 -5.40 -18.93
C ASN A 273 -14.35 -6.22 -17.84
N GLY A 274 -15.09 -6.66 -16.82
CA GLY A 274 -14.56 -7.41 -15.67
C GLY A 274 -13.81 -6.56 -14.63
N LYS A 275 -13.64 -5.25 -14.86
CA LYS A 275 -13.06 -4.32 -13.90
C LYS A 275 -14.12 -3.78 -12.97
N ARG A 276 -13.93 -3.93 -11.65
CA ARG A 276 -14.85 -3.45 -10.61
C ARG A 276 -14.33 -2.15 -10.01
N VAL A 277 -15.19 -1.12 -10.00
CA VAL A 277 -14.94 0.18 -9.37
C VAL A 277 -16.03 0.47 -8.35
N LEU A 278 -15.63 0.84 -7.13
CA LEU A 278 -16.51 1.34 -6.10
C LEU A 278 -16.38 2.86 -6.00
N ILE A 279 -17.50 3.55 -5.87
CA ILE A 279 -17.55 5.02 -5.73
C ILE A 279 -18.47 5.39 -4.58
N LYS A 280 -18.00 6.24 -3.68
CA LYS A 280 -18.84 6.85 -2.64
C LYS A 280 -18.64 8.36 -2.62
N GLY A 281 -19.72 9.11 -2.38
CA GLY A 281 -19.68 10.57 -2.28
C GLY A 281 -19.27 11.28 -3.58
N GLN A 282 -18.52 12.38 -3.46
CA GLN A 282 -18.06 13.22 -4.57
C GLN A 282 -16.53 13.29 -4.68
N PRO A 283 -15.87 12.16 -5.00
CA PRO A 283 -14.41 12.15 -5.12
C PRO A 283 -13.92 12.99 -6.31
N ASP A 284 -12.71 13.53 -6.18
CA ASP A 284 -12.08 14.40 -7.17
C ASP A 284 -10.61 13.99 -7.40
N LEU A 285 -10.29 13.60 -8.63
CA LEU A 285 -8.95 13.18 -9.04
C LEU A 285 -7.93 14.32 -9.01
N GLY A 286 -8.38 15.58 -9.06
CA GLY A 286 -7.51 16.75 -8.95
C GLY A 286 -7.25 17.22 -7.52
N ARG A 287 -7.94 16.65 -6.53
CA ARG A 287 -7.88 17.07 -5.12
C ARG A 287 -7.68 15.91 -4.16
N LEU A 288 -7.03 14.85 -4.61
CA LEU A 288 -6.74 13.71 -3.76
C LEU A 288 -5.94 14.15 -2.52
N ARG A 289 -6.27 13.51 -1.40
CA ARG A 289 -5.63 13.71 -0.10
C ARG A 289 -5.06 12.42 0.46
N THR A 290 -5.63 11.29 0.05
CA THR A 290 -5.22 9.98 0.49
C THR A 290 -5.20 8.98 -0.64
N ILE A 291 -4.25 8.06 -0.53
CA ILE A 291 -4.26 6.77 -1.19
C ILE A 291 -4.27 5.68 -0.12
N MET A 292 -5.09 4.65 -0.32
CA MET A 292 -5.08 3.43 0.48
C MET A 292 -4.77 2.24 -0.42
N LEU A 293 -3.95 1.34 0.08
CA LEU A 293 -3.67 0.04 -0.52
C LEU A 293 -4.14 -1.01 0.49
N GLY A 294 -4.92 -1.98 0.04
CA GLY A 294 -5.51 -2.92 0.97
C GLY A 294 -5.79 -4.29 0.40
N VAL A 295 -6.04 -5.22 1.31
CA VAL A 295 -6.38 -6.60 1.03
C VAL A 295 -7.85 -6.80 1.36
N ARG A 296 -8.57 -7.43 0.44
CA ARG A 296 -9.97 -7.78 0.57
C ARG A 296 -10.12 -9.29 0.53
N ASN A 297 -10.89 -9.83 1.46
CA ASN A 297 -11.54 -11.12 1.30
C ASN A 297 -12.90 -10.83 0.65
N PRO A 298 -13.10 -11.16 -0.64
CA PRO A 298 -14.38 -10.90 -1.32
C PRO A 298 -15.54 -11.50 -0.55
N LEU A 299 -16.75 -10.92 -0.68
CA LEU A 299 -17.93 -11.52 -0.07
C LEU A 299 -18.37 -12.72 -0.91
N LYS A 300 -18.59 -13.86 -0.26
CA LYS A 300 -19.10 -15.08 -0.90
C LYS A 300 -20.40 -14.83 -1.64
N THR A 301 -20.28 -14.80 -2.97
CA THR A 301 -21.41 -14.65 -3.90
C THR A 301 -21.36 -15.65 -5.05
N ALA A 302 -20.21 -16.32 -5.25
CA ALA A 302 -19.98 -17.27 -6.34
C ALA A 302 -19.73 -18.70 -5.82
N THR A 303 -19.94 -19.69 -6.68
CA THR A 303 -19.80 -21.13 -6.35
C THR A 303 -18.36 -21.60 -6.11
N GLY A 304 -17.36 -20.74 -6.27
CA GLY A 304 -15.93 -21.05 -6.09
C GLY A 304 -15.28 -20.41 -4.86
N ASP A 305 -16.04 -19.65 -4.06
CA ASP A 305 -15.57 -19.01 -2.83
C ASP A 305 -16.06 -19.81 -1.62
N ASP A 306 -15.16 -20.15 -0.71
CA ASP A 306 -15.49 -20.92 0.49
C ASP A 306 -16.20 -20.09 1.56
N GLY A 307 -16.07 -18.75 1.54
CA GLY A 307 -16.59 -17.83 2.54
C GLY A 307 -15.91 -17.95 3.90
N LEU A 308 -14.70 -18.50 3.93
CA LEU A 308 -13.91 -18.63 5.15
C LEU A 308 -13.01 -17.42 5.34
N ALA A 309 -12.56 -17.22 6.59
CA ALA A 309 -11.59 -16.18 6.88
C ALA A 309 -10.25 -16.49 6.21
N LYS A 310 -9.59 -15.46 5.67
CA LYS A 310 -8.33 -15.59 4.93
C LYS A 310 -7.18 -14.92 5.67
N SER A 311 -5.99 -15.53 5.61
CA SER A 311 -4.73 -14.93 6.08
C SER A 311 -3.77 -14.86 4.91
N ALA A 312 -3.23 -13.66 4.65
CA ALA A 312 -2.45 -13.38 3.45
C ALA A 312 -1.36 -12.35 3.73
N THR A 313 -0.23 -12.46 3.01
CA THR A 313 0.73 -11.37 2.87
C THR A 313 0.64 -10.83 1.45
N VAL A 314 0.40 -9.53 1.30
CA VAL A 314 0.30 -8.86 0.00
C VAL A 314 1.34 -7.75 -0.07
N TRP A 315 2.16 -7.76 -1.12
CA TRP A 315 3.14 -6.69 -1.33
C TRP A 315 2.71 -5.76 -2.44
N TYR A 316 3.02 -4.48 -2.27
CA TYR A 316 2.80 -3.44 -3.28
C TYR A 316 4.11 -2.74 -3.58
N ASP A 317 4.44 -2.68 -4.86
CA ASP A 317 5.64 -2.01 -5.35
C ASP A 317 5.36 -1.04 -6.50
N GLU A 318 6.27 -0.07 -6.66
CA GLU A 318 6.35 0.84 -7.79
C GLU A 318 5.00 1.47 -8.20
N LEU A 319 4.40 2.22 -7.28
CA LEU A 319 3.22 3.04 -7.53
C LEU A 319 3.56 4.16 -8.54
N ARG A 320 3.23 3.94 -9.81
CA ARG A 320 3.57 4.83 -10.93
C ARG A 320 2.33 5.48 -11.54
N LEU A 321 2.49 6.71 -11.99
CA LEU A 321 1.54 7.41 -12.86
C LEU A 321 2.16 7.52 -14.24
N THR A 322 1.44 7.05 -15.26
CA THR A 322 1.96 6.93 -16.62
C THR A 322 1.04 7.58 -17.63
N ASP A 323 1.56 7.72 -18.85
CA ASP A 323 0.87 8.31 -20.00
C ASP A 323 0.35 9.73 -19.73
N PHE A 324 1.27 10.67 -19.51
CA PHE A 324 0.93 12.08 -19.35
C PHE A 324 0.17 12.61 -20.57
N ASP A 325 -0.87 13.42 -20.35
CA ASP A 325 -1.64 14.06 -21.41
C ASP A 325 -0.82 15.17 -22.07
N GLN A 326 -0.30 14.88 -23.26
CA GLN A 326 0.55 15.78 -24.04
C GLN A 326 -0.25 16.64 -25.04
N ARG A 327 -1.59 16.73 -24.92
CA ARG A 327 -2.38 17.60 -25.79
C ARG A 327 -1.96 19.05 -25.61
N GLY A 328 -1.42 19.64 -26.69
CA GLY A 328 -1.04 21.05 -26.72
C GLY A 328 -2.26 21.97 -26.62
N GLY A 329 -2.14 23.04 -25.83
CA GLY A 329 -3.04 24.18 -25.92
C GLY A 329 -2.66 25.07 -27.09
N TRP A 330 -3.60 25.88 -27.55
CA TRP A 330 -3.29 27.02 -28.41
C TRP A 330 -3.57 28.30 -27.63
N ALA A 331 -2.74 29.30 -27.84
CA ALA A 331 -2.94 30.63 -27.29
C ALA A 331 -2.83 31.65 -28.42
N ALA A 332 -3.73 32.61 -28.47
CA ALA A 332 -3.70 33.72 -29.40
C ALA A 332 -3.72 35.04 -28.62
N SER A 333 -2.70 35.87 -28.81
CA SER A 333 -2.65 37.21 -28.24
C SER A 333 -2.74 38.25 -29.36
N ALA A 334 -3.55 39.28 -29.14
CA ALA A 334 -3.67 40.43 -30.03
C ALA A 334 -3.44 41.69 -29.19
N ARG A 335 -2.55 42.56 -29.66
CA ARG A 335 -2.30 43.87 -29.05
C ARG A 335 -2.35 44.94 -30.11
N MET A 336 -3.15 45.96 -29.87
CA MET A 336 -3.23 47.17 -30.68
C MET A 336 -2.80 48.36 -29.83
N ASN A 337 -1.80 49.09 -30.30
CA ASN A 337 -1.38 50.35 -29.71
C ASN A 337 -1.69 51.46 -30.73
N ALA A 338 -2.48 52.45 -30.34
CA ALA A 338 -2.81 53.61 -31.15
C ALA A 338 -2.36 54.88 -30.42
N LYS A 339 -1.53 55.68 -31.07
CA LYS A 339 -1.02 56.95 -30.55
C LYS A 339 -1.69 58.11 -31.27
N LEU A 340 -2.43 58.93 -30.53
CA LEU A 340 -3.11 60.13 -31.02
C LEU A 340 -2.28 61.37 -30.65
N ALA A 341 -1.14 61.54 -31.34
CA ALA A 341 -0.22 62.68 -31.19
C ALA A 341 0.11 63.01 -29.71
N ASP A 342 -0.05 64.26 -29.27
CA ASP A 342 0.18 64.72 -27.89
C ASP A 342 -1.03 64.55 -26.96
N PHE A 343 -2.15 64.01 -27.47
CA PHE A 343 -3.41 63.97 -26.75
C PHE A 343 -3.59 62.69 -25.93
N ALA A 344 -3.35 61.52 -26.53
CA ALA A 344 -3.55 60.24 -25.85
C ALA A 344 -2.81 59.06 -26.50
N ASP A 345 -2.44 58.10 -25.65
CA ASP A 345 -1.98 56.77 -26.05
C ASP A 345 -3.02 55.73 -25.60
N VAL A 346 -3.57 54.95 -26.54
CA VAL A 346 -4.54 53.89 -26.27
C VAL A 346 -3.93 52.53 -26.58
N THR A 347 -3.88 51.67 -25.57
CA THR A 347 -3.45 50.26 -25.72
C THR A 347 -4.64 49.35 -25.45
N VAL A 348 -4.94 48.46 -26.40
CA VAL A 348 -5.90 47.37 -26.23
C VAL A 348 -5.16 46.05 -26.41
N SER A 349 -5.25 45.17 -25.42
CA SER A 349 -4.73 43.81 -25.51
C SER A 349 -5.80 42.79 -25.16
N GLY A 350 -5.88 41.73 -25.96
CA GLY A 350 -6.71 40.56 -25.73
C GLY A 350 -5.90 39.27 -25.85
N THR A 351 -6.21 38.30 -25.01
CA THR A 351 -5.58 36.98 -24.99
C THR A 351 -6.65 35.90 -24.97
N LYS A 352 -6.48 34.84 -25.76
CA LYS A 352 -7.34 33.66 -25.77
C LYS A 352 -6.52 32.40 -25.60
#